data_AF-A0A836CA30-F1
#
_entry.id   AF-A0A836CA30-F1
#
_cell.length_a   1.000
_cell.length_b   1.000
_cell.length_c   1.000
_cell.angle_alpha   90.00
_cell.angle_beta   90.00
_cell.angle_gamma   90.00
#
_symmetry.space_group_name_H-M   'P 1'
#
loop_
_entity.id
_entity.type
_entity.pdbx_description
1 polymer ?
#
loop_
_entity_poly.entity_id
_entity_poly.type
_entity_poly.pdbx_seq_one_letter_code
_entity_poly.pdbx_strand_id
1 'polypeptide(L)'
;CHQLTVLPDSINGLAALKEMNLHNMPGLAVLPDTICALQSLVTLEISECSGLTSLPGAVENLQSLREVCVTECTELATLLDSFARLSTLQLSVDEHPKLTGVPDAITQMSGFSSSPSLHGCLDGFDAH
;
A
#
# COMPACT_ATOMS: atom_id res chain seq x y z
N CYS A 1 -16.29 -2.12 -8.53
CA CYS A 1 -16.43 -0.74 -9.02
C CYS A 1 -15.38 -0.50 -10.10
N HIS A 2 -15.74 -0.44 -11.40
CA HIS A 2 -14.77 -0.63 -12.50
C HIS A 2 -14.12 0.66 -13.05
N GLN A 3 -14.34 1.82 -12.40
CA GLN A 3 -13.94 3.13 -12.96
C GLN A 3 -13.37 4.11 -11.93
N LEU A 4 -13.07 3.70 -10.69
CA LEU A 4 -12.50 4.64 -9.73
C LEU A 4 -11.03 4.90 -10.09
N THR A 5 -10.79 6.01 -10.80
CA THR A 5 -9.44 6.40 -11.23
C THR A 5 -8.65 7.11 -10.15
N VAL A 6 -9.35 7.73 -9.20
CA VAL A 6 -8.78 8.46 -8.06
C VAL A 6 -9.71 8.25 -6.85
N LEU A 7 -9.16 8.13 -5.64
CA LEU A 7 -9.97 8.21 -4.42
C LEU A 7 -10.53 9.63 -4.26
N PRO A 8 -11.77 9.80 -3.78
CA PRO A 8 -12.34 11.12 -3.57
C PRO A 8 -11.62 11.86 -2.44
N ASP A 9 -11.46 13.18 -2.57
CA ASP A 9 -10.87 14.05 -1.52
C ASP A 9 -11.61 13.98 -0.18
N SER A 10 -12.86 13.50 -0.20
CA SER A 10 -13.69 13.24 0.98
C SER A 10 -13.07 12.25 1.97
N ILE A 11 -12.06 11.45 1.57
CA ILE A 11 -11.34 10.58 2.50
C ILE A 11 -10.65 11.35 3.63
N ASN A 12 -10.30 12.63 3.43
CA ASN A 12 -9.68 13.44 4.49
C ASN A 12 -10.56 13.54 5.75
N GLY A 13 -11.89 13.46 5.59
CA GLY A 13 -12.83 13.44 6.72
C GLY A 13 -12.71 12.19 7.61
N LEU A 14 -11.98 11.17 7.16
CA LEU A 14 -11.74 9.91 7.88
C LEU A 14 -10.47 9.99 8.75
N ALA A 15 -10.25 11.10 9.44
CA ALA A 15 -9.05 11.32 10.24
C ALA A 15 -8.80 10.25 11.34
N ALA A 16 -9.83 9.50 11.74
CA ALA A 16 -9.76 8.39 12.70
C ALA A 16 -9.58 7.00 12.06
N LEU A 17 -9.46 6.93 10.72
CA LEU A 17 -9.27 5.67 10.00
C LEU A 17 -7.90 5.08 10.34
N LYS A 18 -7.90 3.83 10.80
CA LYS A 18 -6.68 3.08 11.12
C LYS A 18 -6.30 2.10 10.03
N GLU A 19 -7.28 1.57 9.30
CA GLU A 19 -7.08 0.54 8.30
C GLU A 19 -7.78 0.98 7.01
N MET A 20 -7.05 0.92 5.90
CA MET A 20 -7.58 1.20 4.57
C MET A 20 -7.28 0.01 3.66
N ASN A 21 -8.32 -0.57 3.09
CA ASN A 21 -8.21 -1.66 2.11
C ASN A 21 -8.69 -1.18 0.74
N LEU A 22 -7.82 -1.32 -0.26
CA LEU A 22 -8.05 -1.01 -1.66
C LEU A 22 -7.97 -2.32 -2.44
N HIS A 23 -9.13 -2.92 -2.69
CA HIS A 23 -9.23 -4.21 -3.38
C HIS A 23 -9.87 -4.09 -4.76
N ASN A 24 -9.25 -4.69 -5.77
CA ASN A 24 -9.75 -4.81 -7.14
C ASN A 24 -10.13 -3.44 -7.74
N MET A 25 -9.13 -2.54 -7.77
CA MET A 25 -9.24 -1.19 -8.30
C MET A 25 -8.33 -1.04 -9.54
N PRO A 26 -8.66 -1.67 -10.67
CA PRO A 26 -7.80 -1.68 -11.85
C PRO A 26 -7.66 -0.30 -12.52
N GLY A 27 -8.60 0.62 -12.26
CA GLY A 27 -8.55 1.98 -12.81
C GLY A 27 -7.74 2.97 -11.96
N LEU A 28 -7.41 2.62 -10.71
CA LEU A 28 -6.81 3.54 -9.76
C LEU A 28 -5.35 3.77 -10.12
N ALA A 29 -5.03 4.93 -10.70
CA ALA A 29 -3.68 5.23 -11.16
C ALA A 29 -2.78 5.82 -10.07
N VAL A 30 -3.36 6.66 -9.21
CA VAL A 30 -2.65 7.37 -8.15
C VAL A 30 -3.55 7.54 -6.93
N LEU A 31 -2.98 7.45 -5.73
CA LEU A 31 -3.67 7.86 -4.51
C LEU A 31 -3.60 9.39 -4.39
N PRO A 32 -4.70 10.08 -4.02
CA PRO A 32 -4.70 11.52 -3.86
C PRO A 32 -3.87 11.95 -2.65
N ASP A 33 -3.30 13.16 -2.70
CA ASP A 33 -2.55 13.75 -1.58
C ASP A 33 -3.36 13.84 -0.28
N THR A 34 -4.69 13.84 -0.36
CA THR A 34 -5.57 13.78 0.82
C THR A 34 -5.39 12.52 1.65
N ILE A 35 -4.86 11.43 1.11
CA ILE A 35 -4.54 10.24 1.91
C ILE A 35 -3.50 10.58 2.97
N CYS A 36 -2.57 11.50 2.69
CA CYS A 36 -1.54 11.96 3.63
C CYS A 36 -2.11 12.72 4.84
N ALA A 37 -3.39 13.13 4.77
CA ALA A 37 -4.10 13.71 5.91
C ALA A 37 -4.59 12.65 6.91
N LEU A 38 -4.55 11.36 6.56
CA LEU A 38 -4.96 10.25 7.43
C LEU A 38 -3.87 9.93 8.46
N GLN A 39 -3.66 10.86 9.39
CA GLN A 39 -2.64 10.76 10.44
C GLN A 39 -2.85 9.56 11.40
N SER A 40 -4.05 8.99 11.46
CA SER A 40 -4.33 7.78 12.26
C SER A 40 -4.15 6.46 11.50
N LEU A 41 -3.84 6.51 10.20
CA LEU A 41 -3.75 5.30 9.38
C LEU A 41 -2.53 4.49 9.80
N VAL A 42 -2.77 3.24 10.18
CA VAL A 42 -1.77 2.28 10.66
C VAL A 42 -1.49 1.23 9.58
N THR A 43 -2.53 0.75 8.91
CA THR A 43 -2.44 -0.33 7.93
C THR A 43 -3.06 0.08 6.60
N LEU A 44 -2.33 -0.14 5.51
CA LEU A 44 -2.79 0.11 4.14
C LEU A 44 -2.64 -1.16 3.30
N GLU A 45 -3.75 -1.74 2.88
CA GLU A 45 -3.79 -2.93 2.03
C GLU A 45 -4.21 -2.55 0.61
N ILE A 46 -3.44 -3.02 -0.37
CA ILE A 46 -3.64 -2.75 -1.78
C ILE A 46 -3.58 -4.09 -2.54
N SER A 47 -4.73 -4.58 -2.99
CA SER A 47 -4.86 -5.88 -3.62
C SER A 47 -5.54 -5.76 -4.98
N GLU A 48 -5.05 -6.48 -6.00
CA GLU A 48 -5.61 -6.48 -7.35
C GLU A 48 -5.73 -5.06 -7.99
N CYS A 49 -4.85 -4.14 -7.63
CA CYS A 49 -4.83 -2.76 -8.14
C CYS A 49 -3.80 -2.59 -9.27
N SER A 50 -4.05 -3.24 -10.41
CA SER A 50 -3.12 -3.25 -11.55
C SER A 50 -2.82 -1.87 -12.16
N GLY A 51 -3.74 -0.90 -12.03
CA GLY A 51 -3.52 0.46 -12.52
C GLY A 51 -2.64 1.34 -11.64
N LEU A 52 -2.38 0.94 -10.39
CA LEU A 52 -1.76 1.83 -9.41
C LEU A 52 -0.25 1.90 -9.62
N THR A 53 0.21 3.03 -10.15
CA THR A 53 1.62 3.24 -10.51
C THR A 53 2.39 4.08 -9.49
N SER A 54 1.69 4.84 -8.64
CA SER A 54 2.37 5.81 -7.77
C SER A 54 1.54 6.20 -6.55
N LEU A 55 2.25 6.53 -5.46
CA LEU A 55 1.71 7.17 -4.26
C LEU A 55 1.85 8.70 -4.35
N PRO A 56 1.12 9.45 -3.51
CA PRO A 56 1.33 10.88 -3.37
C PRO A 56 2.73 11.17 -2.82
N GLY A 57 3.32 12.27 -3.27
CA GLY A 57 4.70 12.65 -2.91
C GLY A 57 4.90 12.88 -1.40
N ALA A 58 3.79 13.11 -0.68
CA ALA A 58 3.72 13.34 0.75
C ALA A 58 3.37 12.08 1.57
N VAL A 59 3.51 10.87 1.02
CA VAL A 59 3.26 9.61 1.76
C VAL A 59 4.05 9.52 3.07
N GLU A 60 5.21 10.18 3.13
CA GLU A 60 6.04 10.35 4.33
C GLU A 60 5.34 11.04 5.51
N ASN A 61 4.26 11.78 5.26
CA ASN A 61 3.44 12.39 6.29
C ASN A 61 2.56 11.40 7.05
N LEU A 62 2.42 10.16 6.58
CA LEU A 62 1.66 9.10 7.25
C LEU A 62 2.47 8.52 8.42
N GLN A 63 2.69 9.30 9.48
CA GLN A 63 3.58 8.92 10.59
C GLN A 63 3.10 7.73 11.42
N SER A 64 1.80 7.47 11.43
CA SER A 64 1.22 6.31 12.09
C SER A 64 1.25 5.05 11.24
N LEU A 65 1.56 5.16 9.93
CA LEU A 65 1.55 4.03 9.02
C LEU A 65 2.70 3.10 9.39
N ARG A 66 2.31 1.88 9.76
CA ARG A 66 3.20 0.82 10.23
C ARG A 66 3.25 -0.29 9.23
N GLU A 67 2.15 -0.56 8.54
CA GLU A 67 2.00 -1.75 7.72
C GLU A 67 1.43 -1.37 6.35
N VAL A 68 2.11 -1.83 5.31
CA VAL A 68 1.57 -1.79 3.95
C VAL A 68 1.62 -3.19 3.38
N CYS A 69 0.49 -3.63 2.83
CA CYS A 69 0.40 -4.82 2.04
C CYS A 69 0.12 -4.46 0.60
N VAL A 70 0.89 -5.03 -0.34
CA VAL A 70 0.60 -4.92 -1.77
C VAL A 70 0.59 -6.32 -2.41
N THR A 71 -0.56 -6.71 -2.95
CA THR A 71 -0.77 -8.03 -3.56
C THR A 71 -1.39 -7.89 -4.95
N GLU A 72 -0.95 -8.71 -5.90
CA GLU A 72 -1.49 -8.76 -7.27
C GLU A 72 -1.53 -7.40 -8.02
N CYS A 73 -0.56 -6.51 -7.77
CA CYS A 73 -0.39 -5.26 -8.52
C CYS A 73 0.75 -5.37 -9.54
N THR A 74 0.56 -4.85 -10.76
CA THR A 74 1.52 -4.99 -11.87
C THR A 74 2.65 -3.96 -11.83
N GLU A 75 2.38 -2.75 -11.31
CA GLU A 75 3.31 -1.60 -11.29
C GLU A 75 3.95 -1.43 -9.90
N LEU A 76 4.33 -2.56 -9.31
CA LEU A 76 4.70 -2.67 -7.90
C LEU A 76 6.02 -1.95 -7.60
N ALA A 77 7.01 -2.00 -8.50
CA ALA A 77 8.35 -1.39 -8.32
C ALA A 77 8.31 0.11 -7.98
N THR A 78 7.43 0.87 -8.64
CA THR A 78 7.33 2.32 -8.48
C THR A 78 6.56 2.71 -7.21
N LEU A 79 5.54 1.92 -6.85
CA LEU A 79 4.85 2.01 -5.56
C LEU A 79 5.82 1.77 -4.41
N LEU A 80 6.62 0.72 -4.57
CA LEU A 80 7.64 0.26 -3.64
C LEU A 80 8.68 1.34 -3.35
N ASP A 81 9.26 1.99 -4.37
CA ASP A 81 10.22 3.11 -4.16
C ASP A 81 9.63 4.24 -3.29
N SER A 82 8.33 4.48 -3.41
CA SER A 82 7.65 5.50 -2.61
C SER A 82 7.52 5.08 -1.13
N PHE A 83 7.26 3.81 -0.86
CA PHE A 83 7.19 3.26 0.50
C PHE A 83 8.58 3.07 1.14
N ALA A 84 9.63 2.84 0.35
CA ALA A 84 11.01 2.72 0.84
C ALA A 84 11.49 3.98 1.59
N ARG A 85 10.88 5.13 1.31
CA ARG A 85 11.13 6.40 2.00
C ARG A 85 10.63 6.40 3.45
N LEU A 86 9.74 5.47 3.82
CA LEU A 86 9.19 5.34 5.17
C LEU A 86 10.07 4.38 6.00
N SER A 87 10.95 4.95 6.81
CA SER A 87 11.97 4.19 7.54
C SER A 87 11.44 3.23 8.63
N THR A 88 10.17 3.41 9.04
CA THR A 88 9.53 2.63 10.12
C THR A 88 8.46 1.67 9.63
N LEU A 89 8.32 1.53 8.32
CA LEU A 89 7.22 0.79 7.72
C LEU A 89 7.59 -0.68 7.52
N GLN A 90 6.67 -1.56 7.90
CA GLN A 90 6.65 -2.96 7.52
C GLN A 90 5.91 -3.07 6.20
N LEU A 91 6.57 -3.68 5.23
CA LEU A 91 6.06 -3.83 3.88
C LEU A 91 5.97 -5.30 3.56
N SER A 92 4.75 -5.75 3.28
CA SER A 92 4.46 -7.11 2.86
C SER A 92 4.05 -7.10 1.40
N VAL A 93 4.67 -7.98 0.61
CA VAL A 93 4.32 -8.19 -0.79
C VAL A 93 4.19 -9.69 -1.04
N ASP A 94 3.06 -10.09 -1.62
CA ASP A 94 2.88 -11.47 -2.04
C ASP A 94 3.46 -11.68 -3.44
N GLU A 95 4.31 -12.71 -3.56
CA GLU A 95 5.03 -13.00 -4.79
C GLU A 95 4.11 -13.57 -5.88
N HIS A 96 3.67 -12.72 -6.79
CA HIS A 96 3.16 -13.15 -8.08
C HIS A 96 4.32 -13.67 -8.97
N PRO A 97 4.16 -14.75 -9.75
CA PRO A 97 5.21 -15.32 -10.63
C PRO A 97 5.70 -14.40 -11.76
N LYS A 98 5.22 -13.15 -11.83
CA LYS A 98 5.68 -12.10 -12.74
C LYS A 98 6.38 -10.94 -12.01
N LEU A 99 6.48 -10.97 -10.68
CA LEU A 99 7.19 -9.96 -9.89
C LEU A 99 8.68 -10.03 -10.23
N THR A 100 9.07 -9.15 -11.14
CA THR A 100 10.42 -8.96 -11.63
C THR A 100 10.76 -7.49 -11.38
N GLY A 101 10.83 -7.09 -10.10
CA GLY A 101 11.05 -5.67 -9.82
C GLY A 101 10.88 -5.19 -8.39
N VAL A 102 11.04 -6.04 -7.36
CA VAL A 102 11.19 -5.51 -6.00
C VAL A 102 12.54 -4.76 -5.94
N PRO A 103 12.58 -3.45 -5.64
CA PRO A 103 13.84 -2.70 -5.59
C PRO A 103 14.73 -3.24 -4.46
N ASP A 104 16.05 -3.28 -4.69
CA ASP A 104 17.04 -3.65 -3.66
C ASP A 104 16.98 -2.75 -2.42
N ALA A 105 16.46 -1.53 -2.55
CA ALA A 105 16.26 -0.61 -1.43
C ALA A 105 15.27 -1.16 -0.40
N ILE A 106 14.30 -1.97 -0.84
CA ILE A 106 13.21 -2.48 -0.02
C ILE A 106 13.53 -3.84 0.55
N THR A 107 14.21 -4.70 -0.21
CA THR A 107 14.72 -5.97 0.32
C THR A 107 15.69 -5.75 1.48
N GLN A 108 16.25 -4.55 1.63
CA GLN A 108 17.11 -4.14 2.74
C GLN A 108 16.38 -3.48 3.92
N MET A 109 15.06 -3.26 3.84
CA MET A 109 14.28 -2.74 4.96
C MET A 109 14.08 -3.83 6.02
N SER A 110 14.32 -3.50 7.30
CA SER A 110 14.21 -4.47 8.40
C SER A 110 12.81 -5.03 8.63
N GLY A 111 11.78 -4.42 8.00
CA GLY A 111 10.38 -4.83 8.09
C GLY A 111 9.80 -5.40 6.79
N PHE A 112 10.63 -5.70 5.80
CA PHE A 112 10.16 -6.32 4.55
C PHE A 112 9.86 -7.81 4.75
N SER A 113 8.68 -8.24 4.33
CA SER A 113 8.29 -9.65 4.29
C SER A 113 7.77 -10.00 2.89
N SER A 114 8.32 -11.05 2.30
CA SER A 114 7.82 -11.63 1.05
C SER A 114 7.26 -13.01 1.33
N SER A 115 5.98 -13.23 0.98
CA SER A 115 5.30 -14.50 1.18
C SER A 115 4.82 -15.06 -0.17
N PRO A 116 4.97 -16.37 -0.45
CA PRO A 116 4.41 -17.00 -1.64
C PRO A 116 2.93 -17.41 -1.46
N SER A 117 2.22 -16.87 -0.46
CA SER A 117 0.93 -17.43 -0.02
C SER A 117 -0.27 -16.75 -0.67
N LEU A 118 -1.24 -17.56 -1.09
CA LEU A 118 -2.57 -17.18 -1.59
C LEU A 118 -3.54 -16.69 -0.49
N HIS A 119 -3.04 -16.52 0.73
CA HIS A 119 -3.77 -16.09 1.91
C HIS A 119 -3.23 -14.69 2.23
N GLY A 120 -4.02 -13.66 1.91
CA GLY A 120 -3.57 -12.27 1.91
C GLY A 120 -2.94 -11.83 3.23
N CYS A 121 -2.34 -10.65 3.24
CA CYS A 121 -1.61 -10.06 4.37
C CYS A 121 -2.36 -9.94 5.72
N LEU A 122 -3.61 -10.39 5.79
CA LEU A 122 -4.49 -10.31 6.95
C LEU A 122 -4.39 -11.53 7.90
N ASP A 123 -3.74 -12.64 7.53
CA ASP A 123 -3.59 -13.77 8.47
C ASP A 123 -2.66 -13.50 9.66
N GLY A 124 -1.96 -12.36 9.66
CA GLY A 124 -1.05 -11.98 10.74
C GLY A 124 -1.61 -11.01 11.78
N PHE A 125 -2.73 -10.32 11.53
CA PHE A 125 -3.01 -9.06 12.24
C PHE A 125 -4.46 -8.87 12.69
N ASP A 126 -5.27 -9.93 12.81
CA ASP A 126 -6.55 -9.85 13.53
C ASP A 126 -6.34 -10.09 15.03
N ALA A 127 -6.71 -9.06 15.79
CA ALA A 127 -7.18 -9.07 17.16
C ALA A 127 -6.24 -9.50 18.32
N HIS A 128 -5.80 -8.46 19.04
CA HIS A 128 -5.78 -8.34 20.51
C HIS A 128 -4.55 -8.79 21.30
#